data_AF-A0A968JM04-F1
#
_entry.id   AF-A0A968JM04-F1
#
_cell.length_a   1.000
_cell.length_b   1.000
_cell.length_c   1.000
_cell.angle_alpha   90.00
_cell.angle_beta   90.00
_cell.angle_gamma   90.00
#
_symmetry.space_group_name_H-M   'P 1'
#
loop_
_entity.id
_entity.type
_entity.pdbx_description
1 polymer ?
#
loop_
_entity_poly.entity_id
_entity_poly.type
_entity_poly.pdbx_seq_one_letter_code
_entity_poly.pdbx_strand_id
1 'polypeptide(L)'
;MLQFSLTAQTISGTITDKNDEPLIGASVLVKASTTGTVTDFDGKYTLDVQGGTVLIVSYTGYLTQEIAIGASTTLNIVMETDAALLSEIVVTGYGSQRKENLTGSVGVITAKALEARPITNATQSLQGQVSGVWVNQNSGEPGEDAADIRIRGIGTLNDANPLILVDGIEAPFGNIDPNDIESITVLKDAASAAIYGSRAANGVVLITTKRGTRNSKPTFSYTGYAGTTQSAVVPDYIWDSEQFMRLRNEADINSGKTPHFIPDDVIAQYQDGPNTNWFEEVFRNAAIQQHNLSVSGGSDKNQLQHFIGLF
;
A
#
# COMPACT_ATOMS: atom_id res chain seq x y z
N MET A 1 37.76 -41.50 -20.23
CA MET A 1 36.95 -40.27 -20.08
C MET A 1 36.50 -39.85 -21.46
N LEU A 2 35.22 -40.00 -21.79
CA LEU A 2 34.64 -39.41 -22.99
C LEU A 2 34.37 -37.94 -22.71
N GLN A 3 35.10 -37.07 -23.42
CA GLN A 3 34.93 -35.63 -23.37
C GLN A 3 33.72 -35.27 -24.24
N PHE A 4 32.58 -34.91 -23.63
CA PHE A 4 31.47 -34.31 -24.37
C PHE A 4 31.88 -32.88 -24.73
N SER A 5 32.13 -32.65 -26.02
CA SER A 5 32.31 -31.30 -26.55
C SER A 5 30.94 -30.62 -26.58
N LEU A 6 30.74 -29.56 -25.79
CA LEU A 6 29.56 -28.70 -25.85
C LEU A 6 29.67 -27.77 -27.05
N THR A 7 29.20 -28.23 -28.21
CA THR A 7 29.03 -27.36 -29.38
C THR A 7 27.89 -26.37 -29.13
N ALA A 8 28.12 -25.11 -29.45
CA ALA A 8 27.08 -24.08 -29.50
C ALA A 8 26.06 -24.44 -30.60
N GLN A 9 24.78 -24.35 -30.26
CA GLN A 9 23.66 -24.61 -31.15
C GLN A 9 22.72 -23.39 -31.10
N THR A 10 22.38 -22.87 -32.27
CA THR A 10 21.36 -21.83 -32.40
C THR A 10 19.99 -22.48 -32.29
N ILE A 11 19.19 -22.04 -31.30
CA ILE A 11 17.80 -22.46 -31.13
C ILE A 11 16.90 -21.32 -31.59
N SER A 12 15.85 -21.66 -32.32
CA SER A 12 14.79 -20.72 -32.73
C SER A 12 13.40 -21.28 -32.43
N GLY A 13 12.41 -20.40 -32.36
CA GLY A 13 11.03 -20.82 -32.17
C GLY A 13 10.09 -19.66 -31.93
N THR A 14 8.83 -19.99 -31.67
CA THR A 14 7.78 -19.02 -31.33
C THR A 14 7.25 -19.25 -29.92
N ILE A 15 6.92 -18.16 -29.23
CA ILE A 15 6.24 -18.18 -27.94
C ILE A 15 4.83 -17.64 -28.13
N THR A 16 3.83 -18.45 -27.81
CA THR A 16 2.40 -18.12 -27.95
C THR A 16 1.63 -18.36 -26.66
N ASP A 17 0.41 -17.83 -26.57
CA ASP A 17 -0.54 -18.18 -25.53
C ASP A 17 -1.38 -19.43 -25.90
N LYS A 18 -2.34 -19.81 -25.04
CA LYS A 18 -3.28 -20.93 -25.30
C LYS A 18 -4.26 -20.68 -26.45
N ASN A 19 -4.39 -19.45 -26.93
CA ASN A 19 -5.22 -19.07 -28.07
C ASN A 19 -4.41 -18.87 -29.35
N ASP A 20 -3.15 -19.33 -29.37
CA ASP A 20 -2.19 -19.16 -30.47
C ASP A 20 -1.83 -17.69 -30.78
N GLU A 21 -2.02 -16.77 -29.83
CA GLU A 21 -1.61 -15.38 -29.95
C GLU A 21 -0.11 -15.22 -29.63
N PRO A 22 0.69 -14.57 -30.50
CA PRO A 22 2.13 -14.40 -30.28
C PRO A 22 2.41 -13.47 -29.10
N LEU A 23 3.30 -13.92 -28.21
CA LEU A 23 3.70 -13.12 -27.05
C LEU A 23 4.90 -12.25 -27.39
N ILE A 24 4.63 -10.96 -27.58
CA ILE A 24 5.63 -9.93 -27.91
C ILE A 24 6.33 -9.48 -26.63
N GLY A 25 7.66 -9.52 -26.59
CA GLY A 25 8.43 -9.09 -25.42
C GLY A 25 8.63 -10.15 -24.34
N ALA A 26 8.36 -11.42 -24.62
CA ALA A 26 8.64 -12.54 -23.71
C ALA A 26 10.14 -12.73 -23.55
N SER A 27 10.58 -12.89 -22.30
CA SER A 27 12.00 -13.02 -21.95
C SER A 27 12.41 -14.49 -21.95
N VAL A 28 13.47 -14.83 -22.70
CA VAL A 28 14.01 -16.19 -22.84
C VAL A 28 15.46 -16.18 -22.35
N LEU A 29 15.73 -16.78 -21.19
CA LEU A 29 17.07 -16.83 -20.59
C LEU A 29 17.58 -18.26 -20.46
N VAL A 30 18.88 -18.46 -20.60
CA VAL A 30 19.53 -19.70 -20.19
C VAL A 30 19.64 -19.74 -18.67
N LYS A 31 19.16 -20.80 -18.04
CA LYS A 31 19.19 -21.01 -16.59
C LYS A 31 20.61 -20.87 -16.04
N ALA A 32 20.76 -20.03 -15.02
CA ALA A 32 22.03 -19.69 -14.38
C ALA A 32 23.09 -19.02 -15.29
N SER A 33 22.65 -18.38 -16.39
CA SER A 33 23.47 -17.54 -17.26
C SER A 33 22.83 -16.17 -17.47
N THR A 34 23.62 -15.20 -17.94
CA THR A 34 23.14 -13.90 -18.44
C THR A 34 22.81 -13.94 -19.94
N THR A 35 23.05 -15.07 -20.60
CA THR A 35 22.71 -15.29 -22.01
C THR A 35 21.20 -15.44 -22.16
N GLY A 36 20.57 -14.53 -22.89
CA GLY A 36 19.15 -14.54 -23.15
C GLY A 36 18.76 -13.63 -24.32
N THR A 37 17.51 -13.73 -24.73
CA THR A 37 16.91 -12.93 -25.80
C THR A 37 15.47 -12.58 -25.44
N VAL A 38 14.84 -11.74 -26.26
CA VAL A 38 13.44 -11.34 -26.10
C VAL A 38 12.71 -11.63 -27.41
N THR A 39 11.44 -12.02 -27.34
CA THR A 39 10.64 -12.26 -28.54
C THR A 39 10.32 -10.97 -29.31
N ASP A 40 10.24 -11.09 -30.64
CA ASP A 40 9.84 -10.01 -31.54
C ASP A 40 8.31 -9.84 -31.64
N PHE A 41 7.85 -9.02 -32.60
CA PHE A 41 6.43 -8.76 -32.86
C PHE A 41 5.63 -9.99 -33.30
N ASP A 42 6.29 -11.01 -33.85
CA ASP A 42 5.66 -12.28 -34.25
C ASP A 42 5.80 -13.35 -33.15
N GLY A 43 6.28 -12.98 -31.95
CA GLY A 43 6.57 -13.91 -30.87
C GLY A 43 7.77 -14.81 -31.14
N LYS A 44 8.59 -14.53 -32.16
CA LYS A 44 9.76 -15.34 -32.52
C LYS A 44 10.95 -14.97 -31.67
N TYR A 45 11.76 -15.96 -31.33
CA TYR A 45 13.05 -15.78 -30.67
C TYR A 45 14.14 -16.59 -31.37
N THR A 46 15.38 -16.13 -31.21
CA THR A 46 16.58 -16.87 -31.62
C THR A 46 17.66 -16.67 -30.56
N LEU A 47 18.26 -17.76 -30.10
CA LEU A 47 19.25 -17.75 -29.03
C LEU A 47 20.32 -18.81 -29.26
N ASP A 48 21.59 -18.41 -29.12
CA ASP A 48 22.72 -19.33 -29.14
C ASP A 48 22.94 -19.92 -27.75
N VAL A 49 22.86 -21.25 -27.66
CA VAL A 49 22.93 -21.98 -26.41
C VAL A 49 23.85 -23.18 -26.52
N GLN A 50 24.37 -23.64 -25.39
CA GLN A 50 25.11 -24.90 -25.34
C GLN A 50 24.11 -26.06 -25.16
N GLY A 51 24.36 -27.19 -25.84
CA GLY A 51 23.49 -28.36 -25.75
C GLY A 51 23.33 -28.87 -24.31
N GLY A 52 22.10 -29.23 -23.92
CA GLY A 52 21.78 -29.72 -22.57
C GLY A 52 21.54 -28.64 -21.51
N THR A 53 21.37 -27.38 -21.93
CA THR A 53 20.97 -26.28 -21.04
C THR A 53 19.44 -26.20 -20.88
N VAL A 54 18.98 -25.52 -19.82
CA VAL A 54 17.55 -25.28 -19.56
C VAL A 54 17.24 -23.83 -19.87
N LEU A 55 16.19 -23.56 -20.63
CA LEU A 55 15.66 -22.22 -20.85
C LEU A 55 14.63 -21.88 -19.77
N ILE A 56 14.64 -20.63 -19.33
CA ILE A 56 13.63 -20.02 -18.49
C ILE A 56 12.90 -19.01 -19.37
N VAL A 57 11.61 -19.24 -19.59
CA VAL A 57 10.74 -18.31 -20.31
C VAL A 57 9.82 -17.63 -19.31
N SER A 58 9.79 -16.30 -19.36
CA SER A 58 8.95 -15.49 -18.48
C SER A 58 8.28 -14.36 -19.25
N TYR A 59 7.02 -14.10 -18.91
CA TYR A 59 6.23 -13.01 -19.45
C TYR A 59 5.21 -12.55 -18.43
N THR A 60 4.95 -11.24 -18.36
CA THR A 60 4.05 -10.66 -17.37
C THR A 60 2.64 -11.25 -17.52
N GLY A 61 2.09 -11.81 -16.44
CA GLY A 61 0.76 -12.44 -16.43
C GLY A 61 0.74 -13.93 -16.81
N TYR A 62 1.92 -14.54 -17.01
CA TYR A 62 2.07 -15.96 -17.36
C TYR A 62 3.00 -16.67 -16.39
N LEU A 63 2.81 -18.00 -16.26
CA LEU A 63 3.67 -18.85 -15.43
C LEU A 63 5.05 -18.95 -16.07
N THR A 64 6.09 -18.73 -15.28
CA THR A 64 7.48 -18.98 -15.71
C THR A 64 7.66 -20.46 -16.00
N GLN A 65 8.09 -20.80 -17.22
CA GLN A 65 8.33 -22.18 -17.63
C GLN A 65 9.83 -22.46 -17.76
N GLU A 66 10.24 -23.62 -17.25
CA GLU A 66 11.59 -24.16 -17.45
C GLU A 66 11.54 -25.27 -18.51
N ILE A 67 12.32 -25.13 -19.58
CA ILE A 67 12.30 -26.06 -20.70
C ILE A 67 13.72 -26.55 -20.99
N ALA A 68 13.94 -27.85 -20.86
CA ALA A 68 15.21 -28.47 -21.20
C ALA A 68 15.41 -28.50 -22.72
N ILE A 69 16.55 -28.02 -23.19
CA ILE A 69 16.90 -28.03 -24.61
C ILE A 69 17.35 -29.44 -24.99
N GLY A 70 16.54 -30.10 -25.83
CA GLY A 70 16.85 -31.40 -26.41
C GLY A 70 17.73 -31.31 -27.66
N ALA A 71 17.61 -32.28 -28.56
CA ALA A 71 18.37 -32.30 -29.83
C ALA A 71 17.77 -31.40 -30.93
N SER A 72 16.54 -30.89 -30.75
CA SER A 72 15.86 -30.07 -31.75
C SER A 72 16.42 -28.64 -31.76
N THR A 73 16.66 -28.10 -32.96
CA THR A 73 16.99 -26.68 -33.18
C THR A 73 15.78 -25.76 -33.14
N THR A 74 14.57 -26.32 -33.23
CA THR A 74 13.31 -25.55 -33.25
C THR A 74 12.44 -25.94 -32.05
N LEU A 75 12.05 -24.94 -31.26
CA LEU A 75 11.29 -25.13 -30.02
C LEU A 75 10.18 -24.08 -29.89
N ASN A 76 8.94 -24.49 -30.15
CA ASN A 76 7.77 -23.65 -29.93
C ASN A 76 7.25 -23.85 -28.51
N ILE A 77 6.88 -22.76 -27.85
CA ILE A 77 6.54 -22.75 -26.43
C ILE A 77 5.17 -22.10 -26.27
N VAL A 78 4.26 -22.81 -25.61
CA VAL A 78 2.93 -22.28 -25.27
C VAL A 78 2.95 -21.90 -23.80
N MET A 79 2.84 -20.61 -23.52
CA MET A 79 2.81 -20.08 -22.16
C MET A 79 1.45 -20.32 -21.53
N GLU A 80 1.45 -20.78 -20.29
CA GLU A 80 0.24 -20.91 -19.49
C GLU A 80 0.00 -19.62 -18.72
N THR A 81 -1.23 -19.11 -18.76
CA THR A 81 -1.62 -17.93 -18.00
C THR A 81 -1.51 -18.20 -16.49
N ASP A 82 -0.95 -17.23 -15.76
CA ASP A 82 -0.89 -17.30 -14.31
C ASP A 82 -2.23 -16.85 -13.72
N ALA A 83 -3.17 -17.79 -13.64
CA ALA A 83 -4.48 -17.55 -13.02
C ALA A 83 -4.40 -17.26 -11.50
N ALA A 84 -3.25 -17.50 -10.85
CA ALA A 84 -3.06 -17.19 -9.43
C ALA A 84 -2.85 -15.68 -9.21
N LEU A 85 -2.25 -14.97 -10.16
CA LEU A 85 -2.05 -13.51 -10.12
C LEU A 85 -3.35 -12.70 -10.14
N LEU A 86 -4.47 -13.28 -10.60
CA LEU A 86 -5.77 -12.61 -10.72
C LEU A 86 -6.77 -12.97 -9.61
N SER A 87 -6.37 -13.82 -8.67
CA SER A 87 -7.27 -14.30 -7.62
C SER A 87 -7.02 -13.51 -6.34
N GLU A 88 -7.78 -12.46 -6.10
CA GLU A 88 -7.80 -11.80 -4.78
C GLU A 88 -8.27 -12.83 -3.74
N ILE A 89 -7.32 -13.31 -2.94
CA ILE A 89 -7.58 -14.22 -1.83
C ILE A 89 -8.07 -13.38 -0.66
N VAL A 90 -9.25 -13.74 -0.15
CA VAL A 90 -9.83 -13.15 1.05
C VAL A 90 -9.56 -14.10 2.20
N VAL A 91 -8.88 -13.62 3.24
CA VAL A 91 -8.77 -14.36 4.49
C VAL A 91 -10.04 -14.13 5.30
N THR A 92 -10.72 -15.21 5.66
CA THR A 92 -11.86 -15.20 6.58
C THR A 92 -11.59 -16.16 7.73
N GLY A 93 -12.36 -16.07 8.81
CA GLY A 93 -12.11 -16.79 10.07
C GLY A 93 -12.02 -18.33 9.99
N TYR A 94 -12.39 -18.94 8.86
CA TYR A 94 -12.26 -20.39 8.63
C TYR A 94 -11.38 -20.78 7.42
N GLY A 95 -10.68 -19.83 6.77
CA GLY A 95 -9.76 -20.12 5.66
C GLY A 95 -9.70 -19.05 4.56
N SER A 96 -8.84 -19.29 3.57
CA SER A 96 -8.72 -18.47 2.36
C SER A 96 -9.83 -18.83 1.36
N GLN A 97 -10.64 -17.85 0.97
CA GLN A 97 -11.65 -18.02 -0.07
C GLN A 97 -11.43 -16.99 -1.19
N ARG A 98 -11.76 -17.37 -2.42
CA ARG A 98 -11.72 -16.45 -3.56
C ARG A 98 -12.84 -15.42 -3.39
N LYS A 99 -12.54 -14.14 -3.65
CA LYS A 99 -13.52 -13.04 -3.57
C LYS A 99 -14.83 -13.31 -4.32
N GLU A 100 -14.76 -13.99 -5.46
CA GLU A 100 -15.92 -14.37 -6.29
C GLU A 100 -16.87 -15.36 -5.61
N ASN A 101 -16.39 -16.15 -4.64
CA ASN A 101 -17.17 -17.18 -3.97
C ASN A 101 -17.79 -16.69 -2.65
N LEU A 102 -17.55 -15.44 -2.27
CA LEU A 102 -18.10 -14.86 -1.06
C LEU A 102 -19.52 -14.33 -1.32
N THR A 103 -20.48 -14.92 -0.63
CA THR A 103 -21.90 -14.54 -0.73
C THR A 103 -22.26 -13.27 0.04
N GLY A 104 -21.31 -12.68 0.79
CA GLY A 104 -21.51 -11.48 1.61
C GLY A 104 -20.78 -10.25 1.07
N SER A 105 -21.20 -9.06 1.50
CA SER A 105 -20.57 -7.79 1.17
C SER A 105 -19.21 -7.67 1.88
N VAL A 106 -18.16 -7.89 1.09
CA VAL A 106 -16.78 -7.80 1.54
C VAL A 106 -16.01 -6.81 0.68
N GLY A 107 -15.26 -5.92 1.33
CA GLY A 107 -14.26 -5.06 0.68
C GLY A 107 -12.88 -5.66 0.85
N VAL A 108 -12.04 -5.60 -0.19
CA VAL A 108 -10.66 -6.08 -0.14
C VAL A 108 -9.76 -5.00 -0.68
N ILE A 109 -8.69 -4.70 0.05
CA ILE A 109 -7.62 -3.80 -0.35
C ILE A 109 -6.33 -4.63 -0.40
N THR A 110 -5.63 -4.57 -1.53
CA THR A 110 -4.39 -5.31 -1.77
C THR A 110 -3.17 -4.46 -1.44
N ALA A 111 -2.04 -5.09 -1.13
CA ALA A 111 -0.76 -4.40 -0.87
C ALA A 111 -0.40 -3.37 -1.95
N LYS A 112 -0.64 -3.68 -3.23
CA LYS A 112 -0.36 -2.76 -4.35
C LYS A 112 -1.13 -1.44 -4.23
N ALA A 113 -2.37 -1.47 -3.74
CA ALA A 113 -3.17 -0.25 -3.53
C ALA A 113 -2.65 0.58 -2.34
N LEU A 114 -2.05 -0.08 -1.34
CA LEU A 114 -1.41 0.56 -0.19
C LEU A 114 -0.09 1.24 -0.60
N GLU A 115 0.77 0.51 -1.31
CA GLU A 115 2.09 0.98 -1.77
C GLU A 115 2.01 2.15 -2.75
N ALA A 116 0.89 2.29 -3.48
CA ALA A 116 0.66 3.41 -4.39
C ALA A 116 0.40 4.75 -3.68
N ARG A 117 0.22 4.76 -2.36
CA ARG A 117 -0.10 5.95 -1.57
C ARG A 117 0.95 6.14 -0.46
N PRO A 118 1.43 7.37 -0.22
CA PRO A 118 2.26 7.66 0.93
C PRO A 118 1.40 7.75 2.19
N ILE A 119 0.93 6.59 2.68
CA ILE A 119 0.19 6.48 3.94
C ILE A 119 1.16 6.21 5.08
N THR A 120 1.14 7.06 6.10
CA THR A 120 1.97 6.90 7.32
C THR A 120 1.28 6.01 8.35
N ASN A 121 -0.06 5.95 8.32
CA ASN A 121 -0.87 5.14 9.23
C ASN A 121 -1.78 4.20 8.43
N ALA A 122 -1.79 2.93 8.84
CA ALA A 122 -2.55 1.90 8.13
C ALA A 122 -4.08 2.14 8.20
N THR A 123 -4.60 2.85 9.20
CA THR A 123 -6.04 3.20 9.28
C THR A 123 -6.52 4.05 8.09
N GLN A 124 -5.66 4.94 7.58
CA GLN A 124 -5.97 5.81 6.44
C GLN A 124 -6.10 5.02 5.12
N SER A 125 -5.55 3.82 5.06
CA SER A 125 -5.63 2.97 3.85
C SER A 125 -7.05 2.64 3.44
N LEU A 126 -7.96 2.51 4.40
CA LEU A 126 -9.36 2.19 4.17
C LEU A 126 -10.11 3.35 3.48
N GLN A 127 -9.60 4.58 3.60
CA GLN A 127 -10.28 5.78 3.14
C GLN A 127 -10.43 5.77 1.61
N GLY A 128 -11.69 5.76 1.15
CA GLY A 128 -12.05 5.79 -0.27
C GLY A 128 -11.78 4.50 -1.04
N GLN A 129 -11.24 3.45 -0.41
CA GLN A 129 -10.95 2.17 -1.05
C GLN A 129 -12.11 1.17 -0.95
N VAL A 130 -12.90 1.24 0.12
CA VAL A 130 -14.03 0.33 0.35
C VAL A 130 -15.33 1.11 0.47
N SER A 131 -16.32 0.74 -0.34
CA SER A 131 -17.66 1.36 -0.27
C SER A 131 -18.33 1.09 1.07
N GLY A 132 -18.95 2.14 1.64
CA GLY A 132 -19.63 2.07 2.93
C GLY A 132 -18.69 2.04 4.14
N VAL A 133 -17.40 2.32 3.95
CA VAL A 133 -16.46 2.56 5.04
C VAL A 133 -16.15 4.05 5.10
N TRP A 134 -16.42 4.64 6.24
CA TRP A 134 -16.07 6.02 6.55
C TRP A 134 -14.88 6.02 7.50
N VAL A 135 -13.87 6.83 7.16
CA VAL A 135 -12.61 6.92 7.88
C VAL A 135 -12.35 8.39 8.14
N ASN A 136 -12.17 8.78 9.40
CA ASN A 136 -11.89 10.16 9.77
C ASN A 136 -10.72 10.25 10.73
N GLN A 137 -9.70 10.98 10.32
CA GLN A 137 -8.56 11.29 11.16
C GLN A 137 -8.87 12.58 11.92
N ASN A 138 -9.08 12.48 13.23
CA ASN A 138 -9.43 13.63 14.06
C ASN A 138 -8.19 14.41 14.55
N SER A 139 -7.00 13.82 14.45
CA SER A 139 -5.74 14.42 14.90
C SER A 139 -4.63 14.16 13.89
N GLY A 140 -3.77 15.16 13.70
CA GLY A 140 -2.50 15.04 12.95
C GLY A 140 -1.29 14.85 13.88
N GLU A 141 -1.52 14.58 15.17
CA GLU A 141 -0.46 14.35 16.14
C GLU A 141 0.21 12.99 15.87
N PRO A 142 1.55 12.95 15.66
CA PRO A 142 2.26 11.68 15.47
C PRO A 142 2.04 10.74 16.66
N GLY A 143 1.59 9.51 16.39
CA GLY A 143 1.29 8.51 17.41
C GLY A 143 -0.16 8.50 17.91
N GLU A 144 -0.91 9.59 17.68
CA GLU A 144 -2.37 9.71 17.94
C GLU A 144 -3.12 10.03 16.64
N ASP A 145 -2.58 9.55 15.52
CA ASP A 145 -3.05 9.83 14.17
C ASP A 145 -3.98 8.74 13.63
N ALA A 146 -4.33 7.75 14.47
CA ALA A 146 -5.25 6.68 14.13
C ALA A 146 -6.64 7.23 13.80
N ALA A 147 -7.17 6.86 12.64
CA ALA A 147 -8.48 7.32 12.21
C ALA A 147 -9.62 6.53 12.86
N ASP A 148 -10.71 7.22 13.17
CA ASP A 148 -11.99 6.60 13.49
C ASP A 148 -12.53 5.87 12.25
N ILE A 149 -12.97 4.62 12.43
CA ILE A 149 -13.51 3.79 11.35
C ILE A 149 -14.98 3.50 11.64
N ARG A 150 -15.84 3.74 10.64
CA ARG A 150 -17.27 3.40 10.70
C ARG A 150 -17.65 2.59 9.47
N ILE A 151 -18.21 1.41 9.68
CA ILE A 151 -18.70 0.54 8.61
C ILE A 151 -20.22 0.65 8.56
N ARG A 152 -20.75 1.12 7.43
CA ARG A 152 -22.19 1.39 7.21
C ARG A 152 -22.80 2.41 8.19
N GLY A 153 -22.00 3.38 8.61
CA GLY A 153 -22.45 4.46 9.49
C GLY A 153 -22.33 4.10 10.96
N ILE A 154 -23.10 4.79 11.81
CA ILE A 154 -23.07 4.65 13.26
C ILE A 154 -24.14 3.65 13.69
N GLY A 155 -23.72 2.45 14.09
CA GLY A 155 -24.61 1.36 14.51
C GLY A 155 -25.02 1.40 15.99
N THR A 156 -24.33 2.19 16.82
CA THR A 156 -24.57 2.31 18.26
C THR A 156 -24.22 3.71 18.75
N LEU A 157 -24.80 4.12 19.88
CA LEU A 157 -24.59 5.45 20.47
C LEU A 157 -23.29 5.55 21.30
N ASN A 158 -22.67 4.41 21.61
CA ASN A 158 -21.41 4.35 22.34
C ASN A 158 -20.25 4.11 21.34
N ASP A 159 -19.55 2.99 21.46
CA ASP A 159 -18.44 2.65 20.58
C ASP A 159 -18.92 1.94 19.31
N ALA A 160 -18.86 2.67 18.20
CA ALA A 160 -19.22 2.18 16.87
C ALA A 160 -18.00 1.73 16.04
N ASN A 161 -16.83 1.54 16.66
CA ASN A 161 -15.65 1.05 15.94
C ASN A 161 -15.81 -0.43 15.57
N PRO A 162 -15.27 -0.86 14.41
CA PRO A 162 -15.28 -2.25 14.03
C PRO A 162 -14.27 -3.06 14.85
N LEU A 163 -14.47 -4.37 14.89
CA LEU A 163 -13.45 -5.28 15.42
C LEU A 163 -12.27 -5.36 14.45
N ILE A 164 -11.06 -5.13 14.94
CA ILE A 164 -9.84 -5.15 14.13
C ILE A 164 -9.03 -6.39 14.50
N LEU A 165 -8.74 -7.22 13.51
CA LEU A 165 -7.99 -8.46 13.67
C LEU A 165 -6.76 -8.45 12.76
N VAL A 166 -5.59 -8.67 13.34
CA VAL A 166 -4.32 -8.83 12.64
C VAL A 166 -3.93 -10.29 12.74
N ASP A 167 -3.87 -10.98 11.61
CA ASP A 167 -3.63 -12.43 11.53
C ASP A 167 -4.51 -13.27 12.49
N GLY A 168 -5.72 -12.78 12.78
CA GLY A 168 -6.69 -13.43 13.66
C GLY A 168 -6.63 -13.03 15.14
N ILE A 169 -5.74 -12.13 15.54
CA ILE A 169 -5.63 -11.61 16.91
C ILE A 169 -6.07 -10.14 16.94
N GLU A 170 -6.81 -9.75 17.97
CA GLU A 170 -7.24 -8.36 18.17
C GLU A 170 -6.02 -7.46 18.46
N ALA A 171 -5.84 -6.42 17.64
CA ALA A 171 -4.73 -5.49 17.78
C ALA A 171 -5.11 -4.07 17.31
N PRO A 172 -4.49 -3.03 17.88
CA PRO A 172 -4.73 -1.65 17.45
C PRO A 172 -4.18 -1.42 16.04
N PHE A 173 -5.03 -0.97 15.13
CA PHE A 173 -4.70 -0.78 13.71
C PHE A 173 -3.62 0.28 13.50
N GLY A 174 -3.61 1.35 14.29
CA GLY A 174 -2.66 2.46 14.14
C GLY A 174 -1.19 2.05 14.33
N ASN A 175 -0.92 0.91 14.96
CA ASN A 175 0.45 0.48 15.30
C ASN A 175 1.04 -0.49 14.25
N ILE A 176 0.40 -0.63 13.10
CA ILE A 176 0.80 -1.56 12.05
C ILE A 176 1.44 -0.77 10.92
N ASP A 177 2.65 -1.15 10.51
CA ASP A 177 3.29 -0.57 9.32
C ASP A 177 2.48 -0.98 8.08
N PRO A 178 1.97 -0.03 7.26
CA PRO A 178 1.30 -0.34 6.01
C PRO A 178 2.11 -1.23 5.07
N ASN A 179 3.45 -1.16 5.11
CA ASN A 179 4.34 -1.95 4.27
C ASN A 179 4.34 -3.44 4.61
N ASP A 180 3.95 -3.79 5.84
CA ASP A 180 3.91 -5.15 6.33
C ASP A 180 2.58 -5.84 5.97
N ILE A 181 1.60 -5.07 5.47
CA ILE A 181 0.26 -5.55 5.14
C ILE A 181 0.24 -6.18 3.73
N GLU A 182 -0.22 -7.42 3.65
CA GLU A 182 -0.50 -8.12 2.38
C GLU A 182 -1.88 -7.73 1.85
N SER A 183 -2.87 -7.74 2.74
CA SER A 183 -4.24 -7.37 2.39
C SER A 183 -5.05 -6.92 3.60
N ILE A 184 -6.05 -6.08 3.34
CA ILE A 184 -7.05 -5.66 4.31
C ILE A 184 -8.41 -6.08 3.78
N THR A 185 -9.10 -6.91 4.55
CA THR A 185 -10.44 -7.41 4.27
C THR A 185 -11.43 -6.78 5.23
N VAL A 186 -12.45 -6.13 4.69
CA VAL A 186 -13.52 -5.51 5.48
C VAL A 186 -14.80 -6.30 5.30
N LEU A 187 -15.26 -6.94 6.38
CA LEU A 187 -16.54 -7.65 6.45
C LEU A 187 -17.63 -6.67 6.87
N LYS A 188 -18.53 -6.34 5.93
CA LYS A 188 -19.56 -5.29 6.12
C LYS A 188 -20.93 -5.83 6.52
N ASP A 189 -21.16 -7.13 6.32
CA ASP A 189 -22.43 -7.78 6.62
C ASP A 189 -22.37 -8.59 7.90
N ALA A 190 -23.50 -8.63 8.62
CA ALA A 190 -23.66 -9.46 9.80
C ALA A 190 -23.42 -10.95 9.48
N ALA A 191 -23.78 -11.44 8.29
CA ALA A 191 -23.59 -12.84 7.92
C ALA A 191 -22.11 -13.22 7.75
N SER A 192 -21.29 -12.35 7.18
CA SER A 192 -19.85 -12.59 7.04
C SER A 192 -19.10 -12.34 8.35
N ALA A 193 -19.58 -11.40 9.17
CA ALA A 193 -19.01 -11.03 10.45
C ALA A 193 -19.42 -11.95 11.63
N ALA A 194 -20.54 -12.69 11.52
CA ALA A 194 -21.13 -13.49 12.60
C ALA A 194 -20.17 -14.51 13.23
N ILE A 195 -19.18 -14.97 12.46
CA ILE A 195 -18.14 -15.89 12.91
C ILE A 195 -17.33 -15.31 14.07
N TYR A 196 -17.17 -13.99 14.10
CA TYR A 196 -16.43 -13.25 15.12
C TYR A 196 -17.30 -12.83 16.31
N GLY A 197 -18.56 -13.29 16.35
CA GLY A 197 -19.46 -13.12 17.48
C GLY A 197 -20.02 -11.71 17.64
N SER A 198 -20.47 -11.39 18.85
CA SER A 198 -21.18 -10.14 19.16
C SER A 198 -20.35 -8.87 18.96
N ARG A 199 -19.01 -8.97 19.07
CA ARG A 199 -18.09 -7.83 18.82
C ARG A 199 -18.04 -7.41 17.35
N ALA A 200 -18.51 -8.27 16.46
CA ALA A 200 -18.54 -8.05 15.03
C ALA A 200 -19.77 -7.26 14.54
N ALA A 201 -20.61 -6.77 15.46
CA ALA A 201 -21.85 -6.06 15.15
C ALA A 201 -21.63 -4.78 14.33
N ASN A 202 -20.49 -4.09 14.53
CA ASN A 202 -20.08 -2.91 13.77
C ASN A 202 -19.21 -3.26 12.55
N GLY A 203 -19.16 -4.54 12.15
CA GLY A 203 -18.27 -5.07 11.11
C GLY A 203 -16.90 -5.48 11.63
N VAL A 204 -16.11 -6.10 10.75
CA VAL A 204 -14.77 -6.62 11.07
C VAL A 204 -13.78 -6.18 10.01
N VAL A 205 -12.62 -5.70 10.44
CA VAL A 205 -11.46 -5.41 9.59
C VAL A 205 -10.41 -6.46 9.88
N LEU A 206 -10.14 -7.32 8.90
CA LEU A 206 -9.08 -8.32 8.96
C LEU A 206 -7.87 -7.82 8.20
N ILE A 207 -6.72 -7.86 8.84
CA ILE A 207 -5.44 -7.47 8.30
C ILE A 207 -4.61 -8.73 8.23
N THR A 208 -4.15 -9.05 7.03
CA THR A 208 -3.22 -10.17 6.81
C THR A 208 -1.84 -9.57 6.55
N THR A 209 -0.84 -9.98 7.33
CA THR A 209 0.53 -9.51 7.09
C THR A 209 1.21 -10.33 6.00
N LYS A 210 2.20 -9.73 5.35
CA LYS A 210 3.05 -10.39 4.36
C LYS A 210 3.74 -11.61 4.98
N ARG A 211 3.84 -12.70 4.22
CA ARG A 211 4.51 -13.95 4.62
C ARG A 211 5.63 -14.30 3.65
N GLY A 212 6.66 -14.98 4.16
CA GLY A 212 7.79 -15.41 3.34
C GLY A 212 7.38 -16.40 2.24
N THR A 213 7.95 -16.24 1.05
CA THR A 213 7.68 -17.12 -0.09
C THR A 213 8.36 -18.48 0.10
N ARG A 214 7.64 -19.58 -0.14
CA ARG A 214 8.25 -20.93 -0.12
C ARG A 214 9.22 -21.08 -1.28
N ASN A 215 10.30 -21.82 -1.04
CA ASN A 215 11.34 -22.11 -2.03
C ASN A 215 11.95 -20.87 -2.67
N SER A 216 11.96 -19.75 -1.95
CA SER A 216 12.63 -18.54 -2.39
C SER A 216 13.89 -18.32 -1.57
N LYS A 217 14.95 -17.89 -2.25
CA LYS A 217 16.13 -17.37 -1.58
C LYS A 217 15.74 -16.17 -0.71
N PRO A 218 16.45 -15.91 0.40
CA PRO A 218 16.26 -14.70 1.18
C PRO A 218 16.38 -13.46 0.28
N THR A 219 15.35 -12.63 0.28
CA THR A 219 15.32 -11.33 -0.37
C THR A 219 15.30 -10.26 0.72
N PHE A 220 16.12 -9.25 0.51
CA PHE A 220 16.24 -8.11 1.39
C PHE A 220 15.64 -6.92 0.66
N SER A 221 14.66 -6.27 1.29
CA SER A 221 14.08 -5.04 0.77
C SER A 221 14.30 -3.92 1.76
N TYR A 222 14.75 -2.78 1.27
CA TYR A 222 14.90 -1.57 2.05
C TYR A 222 14.11 -0.46 1.37
N THR A 223 13.25 0.19 2.14
CA THR A 223 12.47 1.34 1.71
C THR A 223 12.78 2.49 2.65
N GLY A 224 13.25 3.59 2.06
CA GLY A 224 13.52 4.84 2.76
C GLY A 224 12.62 5.94 2.22
N TYR A 225 11.99 6.69 3.12
CA TYR A 225 11.22 7.87 2.79
C TYR A 225 11.76 9.05 3.60
N ALA A 226 11.84 10.22 2.98
CA ALA A 226 12.18 11.47 3.64
C ALA A 226 11.31 12.57 3.05
N GLY A 227 10.79 13.44 3.91
CA GLY A 227 9.89 14.50 3.53
C GLY A 227 9.89 15.64 4.54
N THR A 228 9.13 16.67 4.24
CA THR A 228 8.78 17.74 5.18
C THR A 228 7.27 17.83 5.26
N THR A 229 6.72 17.86 6.46
CA THR A 229 5.30 18.12 6.69
C THR A 229 5.12 19.59 7.05
N GLN A 230 4.07 20.18 6.50
CA GLN A 230 3.68 21.57 6.75
C GLN A 230 2.16 21.63 6.92
N SER A 231 1.68 22.63 7.66
CA SER A 231 0.23 22.84 7.78
C SER A 231 -0.36 23.19 6.42
N ALA A 232 -1.37 22.43 6.00
CA ALA A 232 -2.03 22.65 4.71
C ALA A 232 -2.91 23.91 4.71
N VAL A 233 -3.50 24.24 5.87
CA VAL A 233 -4.33 25.43 6.07
C VAL A 233 -4.02 26.01 7.45
N VAL A 234 -3.49 27.22 7.45
CA VAL A 234 -3.38 28.05 8.65
C VAL A 234 -4.48 29.10 8.53
N PRO A 235 -5.40 29.23 9.51
CA PRO A 235 -6.42 30.26 9.44
C PRO A 235 -5.78 31.65 9.43
N ASP A 236 -6.29 32.53 8.57
CA ASP A 236 -5.89 33.92 8.52
C ASP A 236 -6.54 34.68 9.70
N TYR A 237 -5.79 34.84 10.77
CA TYR A 237 -6.20 35.59 11.95
C TYR A 237 -5.56 36.97 11.96
N ILE A 238 -6.28 37.94 12.52
CA ILE A 238 -5.74 39.26 12.80
C ILE A 238 -4.75 39.13 13.95
N TRP A 239 -3.47 39.05 13.59
CA TRP A 239 -2.33 39.01 14.51
C TRP A 239 -1.77 40.40 14.80
N ASP A 240 -2.15 41.40 14.01
CA ASP A 240 -1.77 42.79 14.18
C ASP A 240 -2.66 43.47 15.24
N SER A 241 -2.03 43.94 16.32
CA SER A 241 -2.74 44.53 17.46
C SER A 241 -3.48 45.81 17.08
N GLU A 242 -2.90 46.64 16.21
CA GLU A 242 -3.53 47.87 15.73
C GLU A 242 -4.79 47.55 14.93
N GLN A 243 -4.68 46.65 13.95
CA GLN A 243 -5.79 46.22 13.11
C GLN A 243 -6.93 45.63 13.96
N PHE A 244 -6.59 44.81 14.96
CA PHE A 244 -7.58 44.27 15.90
C PHE A 244 -8.31 45.37 16.67
N MET A 245 -7.57 46.34 17.24
CA MET A 245 -8.16 47.45 18.00
C MET A 245 -9.06 48.34 17.14
N ARG A 246 -8.65 48.63 15.91
CA ARG A 246 -9.44 49.43 14.95
C ARG A 246 -10.76 48.73 14.60
N LEU A 247 -10.72 47.44 14.26
CA LEU A 247 -11.91 46.66 13.95
C LEU A 247 -12.83 46.48 15.15
N ARG A 248 -12.27 46.39 16.36
CA ARG A 248 -13.07 46.33 17.59
C ARG A 248 -13.82 47.64 17.82
N ASN A 249 -13.15 48.78 17.67
CA ASN A 249 -13.79 50.09 17.76
C ASN A 249 -14.88 50.27 16.70
N GLU A 250 -14.63 49.84 15.45
CA GLU A 250 -15.62 49.85 14.38
C GLU A 250 -16.86 49.00 14.75
N ALA A 251 -16.66 47.81 15.31
CA ALA A 251 -17.74 46.95 15.77
C ALA A 251 -18.58 47.58 16.89
N ASP A 252 -17.95 48.31 17.81
CA ASP A 252 -18.66 49.04 18.88
C ASP A 252 -19.50 50.18 18.32
N ILE A 253 -18.95 50.98 17.40
CA ILE A 253 -19.66 52.07 16.72
C ILE A 253 -20.88 51.53 15.98
N ASN A 254 -20.69 50.47 15.20
CA ASN A 254 -21.77 49.80 14.47
C ASN A 254 -22.84 49.21 15.39
N SER A 255 -22.48 48.89 16.65
CA SER A 255 -23.39 48.42 17.69
C SER A 255 -24.00 49.54 18.54
N GLY A 256 -23.74 50.81 18.22
CA GLY A 256 -24.21 51.98 18.99
C GLY A 256 -23.55 52.12 20.37
N LYS A 257 -22.41 51.47 20.60
CA LYS A 257 -21.63 51.53 21.84
C LYS A 257 -20.51 52.55 21.71
N THR A 258 -20.01 53.02 22.85
CA THR A 258 -18.77 53.78 22.90
C THR A 258 -17.59 52.86 22.55
N PRO A 259 -16.66 53.27 21.66
CA PRO A 259 -15.48 52.47 21.33
C PRO A 259 -14.65 52.11 22.56
N HIS A 260 -14.12 50.89 22.61
CA HIS A 260 -13.31 50.41 23.74
C HIS A 260 -11.91 51.04 23.80
N PHE A 261 -11.26 51.29 22.66
CA PHE A 261 -9.88 51.79 22.59
C PHE A 261 -9.86 53.28 22.28
N ILE A 262 -10.03 54.10 23.32
CA ILE A 262 -9.98 55.57 23.25
C ILE A 262 -9.10 56.14 24.37
N PRO A 263 -8.44 57.30 24.15
CA PRO A 263 -8.37 58.05 22.89
C PRO A 263 -7.54 57.33 21.80
N ASP A 264 -7.53 57.84 20.57
CA ASP A 264 -6.80 57.21 19.43
C ASP A 264 -5.29 57.07 19.68
N ASP A 265 -4.74 57.79 20.66
CA ASP A 265 -3.37 57.66 21.15
C ASP A 265 -3.09 56.30 21.80
N VAL A 266 -4.13 55.63 22.34
CA VAL A 266 -4.02 54.24 22.82
C VAL A 266 -3.70 53.31 21.66
N ILE A 267 -4.30 53.52 20.49
CA ILE A 267 -4.00 52.72 19.29
C ILE A 267 -2.59 53.03 18.76
N ALA A 268 -2.21 54.31 18.78
CA ALA A 268 -0.89 54.78 18.34
C ALA A 268 0.27 54.12 19.10
N GLN A 269 0.08 53.79 20.38
CA GLN A 269 1.10 53.12 21.20
C GLN A 269 1.44 51.69 20.73
N TYR A 270 0.55 51.04 19.97
CA TYR A 270 0.76 49.68 19.46
C TYR A 270 1.16 49.64 17.98
N GLN A 271 1.25 50.80 17.30
CA GLN A 271 1.68 50.86 15.89
C GLN A 271 3.13 50.37 15.72
N ASP A 272 4.00 50.71 16.68
CA ASP A 272 5.39 50.24 16.74
C ASP A 272 5.59 49.12 17.77
N GLY A 273 4.49 48.58 18.32
CA GLY A 273 4.51 47.52 19.32
C GLY A 273 4.85 46.16 18.69
N PRO A 274 5.42 45.21 19.46
CA PRO A 274 5.65 43.87 18.96
C PRO A 274 4.31 43.17 18.68
N ASN A 275 4.07 42.82 17.42
CA ASN A 275 2.98 41.93 17.01
C ASN A 275 3.52 40.52 16.83
N THR A 276 2.75 39.51 17.26
CA THR A 276 3.17 38.11 17.20
C THR A 276 2.12 37.30 16.46
N ASN A 277 2.51 36.73 15.32
CA ASN A 277 1.71 35.71 14.66
C ASN A 277 1.92 34.38 15.40
N TRP A 278 1.04 34.09 16.36
CA TRP A 278 1.12 32.86 17.16
C TRP A 278 1.02 31.58 16.32
N PHE A 279 0.38 31.61 15.16
CA PHE A 279 0.34 30.43 14.28
C PHE A 279 1.70 30.17 13.64
N GLU A 280 2.42 31.21 13.20
CA GLU A 280 3.78 31.05 12.69
C GLU A 280 4.77 30.66 13.80
N GLU A 281 4.55 31.11 15.04
CA GLU A 281 5.44 30.77 16.16
C GLU A 281 5.25 29.32 16.65
N VAL A 282 4.01 28.83 16.66
CA VAL A 282 3.68 27.49 17.17
C VAL A 282 3.83 26.41 16.09
N PHE A 283 3.47 26.71 14.84
CA PHE A 283 3.60 25.75 13.74
C PHE A 283 4.94 25.91 13.04
N ARG A 284 5.59 24.78 12.78
CA ARG A 284 6.84 24.73 12.02
C ARG A 284 6.76 23.63 10.98
N ASN A 285 7.55 23.78 9.93
CA ASN A 285 7.81 22.67 9.02
C ASN A 285 8.64 21.62 9.76
N ALA A 286 8.17 20.37 9.75
CA ALA A 286 8.83 19.27 10.43
C ALA A 286 9.37 18.27 9.41
N ALA A 287 10.65 17.91 9.53
CA ALA A 287 11.24 16.83 8.76
C ALA A 287 10.66 15.49 9.22
N ILE A 288 10.28 14.65 8.27
CA ILE A 288 9.80 13.30 8.50
C ILE A 288 10.71 12.32 7.75
N GLN A 289 11.02 11.19 8.37
CA GLN A 289 11.81 10.13 7.77
C GLN A 289 11.21 8.79 8.16
N GLN A 290 11.25 7.83 7.25
CA GLN A 290 10.81 6.47 7.55
C GLN A 290 11.81 5.51 6.91
N HIS A 291 12.17 4.48 7.67
CA HIS A 291 13.07 3.43 7.23
C HIS A 291 12.41 2.09 7.52
N ASN A 292 12.16 1.30 6.47
CA ASN A 292 11.69 -0.07 6.61
C ASN A 292 12.73 -1.00 5.98
N LEU A 293 13.20 -1.97 6.77
CA LEU A 293 13.99 -3.10 6.31
C LEU A 293 13.18 -4.37 6.50
N SER A 294 13.02 -5.13 5.42
CA SER A 294 12.35 -6.42 5.46
C SER A 294 13.21 -7.53 4.85
N VAL A 295 13.06 -8.73 5.42
CA VAL A 295 13.69 -9.96 4.95
C VAL A 295 12.60 -10.98 4.72
N SER A 296 12.47 -11.46 3.48
CA SER A 296 11.53 -12.51 3.12
C SER A 296 12.25 -13.71 2.50
N GLY A 297 11.82 -14.92 2.81
CA GLY A 297 12.37 -16.12 2.20
C GLY A 297 11.72 -17.39 2.73
N GLY A 298 12.15 -18.54 2.25
CA GLY A 298 11.64 -19.79 2.77
C GLY A 298 12.19 -21.03 2.06
N SER A 299 12.25 -22.13 2.81
CA SER A 299 12.44 -23.47 2.24
C SER A 299 11.08 -24.14 1.98
N ASP A 300 11.10 -25.37 1.47
CA ASP A 300 9.90 -26.20 1.31
C ASP A 300 9.10 -26.35 2.61
N LYS A 301 9.80 -26.30 3.75
CA LYS A 301 9.23 -26.62 5.07
C LYS A 301 9.00 -25.39 5.95
N ASN A 302 9.74 -24.31 5.74
CA ASN A 302 9.71 -23.12 6.59
C ASN A 302 9.59 -21.84 5.76
N GLN A 303 8.77 -20.91 6.22
CA GLN A 303 8.69 -19.55 5.68
C GLN A 303 9.26 -18.57 6.70
N LEU A 304 10.00 -17.58 6.21
CA LEU A 304 10.66 -16.55 7.00
C LEU A 304 10.20 -15.19 6.51
N GLN A 305 9.67 -14.39 7.43
CA GLN A 305 9.39 -12.98 7.20
C GLN A 305 9.80 -12.21 8.45
N HIS A 306 10.64 -11.19 8.26
CA HIS A 306 11.02 -10.27 9.32
C HIS A 306 10.95 -8.84 8.80
N PHE A 307 10.49 -7.94 9.68
CA PHE A 307 10.37 -6.51 9.43
C PHE A 307 11.02 -5.75 10.56
N ILE A 308 11.71 -4.67 10.21
CA ILE A 308 12.24 -3.68 11.15
C ILE A 308 11.90 -2.32 10.55
N GLY A 309 11.01 -1.60 11.21
CA GLY A 309 10.61 -0.23 10.86
C GLY A 309 11.12 0.77 11.88
N LEU A 310 11.54 1.94 11.41
CA LEU A 310 11.77 3.15 12.19
C LEU A 310 10.97 4.29 11.55
N PHE A 311 10.19 4.99 12.36
CA PHE A 311 9.30 6.10 11.99
C PHE A 311 9.75 7.38 12.70
#